data_AF-A0A077XYV2-F1
#
_entry.id   AF-A0A077XYV2-F1
#
_cell.length_a   1.000
_cell.length_b   1.000
_cell.length_c   1.000
_cell.angle_alpha   90.00
_cell.angle_beta   90.00
_cell.angle_gamma   90.00
#
_symmetry.space_group_name_H-M   'P 1'
#
loop_
_entity.id
_entity.type
_entity.pdbx_description
1 polymer ?
#
loop_
_entity_poly.entity_id
_entity_poly.type
_entity_poly.pdbx_seq_one_letter_code
_entity_poly.pdbx_strand_id
1 'polypeptide(L)'
;MDRIANLFKDRILKRGGLNLYSKEDTLKFIDECEKDTVSILGIDGFYITENSTQPSLANSVDLSGFSMENENIYDLVKSFVAERPGNLFFEIIYEERQ
;
A
#
# COMPACT_ATOMS: atom_id res chain seq x y z
N MET A 1 -8.82 -10.61 11.73
CA MET A 1 -7.54 -10.07 12.23
C MET A 1 -6.64 -10.06 11.02
N ASP A 2 -6.18 -8.90 10.58
CA ASP A 2 -5.58 -8.75 9.25
C ASP A 2 -4.23 -9.44 9.21
N ARG A 3 -4.17 -10.61 8.57
CA ARG A 3 -3.00 -11.49 8.62
C ARG A 3 -1.79 -10.78 8.03
N ILE A 4 -1.98 -10.08 6.91
CA ILE A 4 -0.89 -9.43 6.19
C ILE A 4 -0.35 -8.24 6.97
N ALA A 5 -1.21 -7.34 7.47
CA ALA A 5 -0.74 -6.21 8.29
C ALA A 5 0.07 -6.63 9.52
N ASN A 6 -0.25 -7.77 10.12
CA ASN A 6 0.52 -8.29 11.25
C ASN A 6 1.97 -8.67 10.88
N LEU A 7 2.26 -9.04 9.63
CA LEU A 7 3.62 -9.33 9.15
C LEU A 7 4.50 -8.06 9.09
N PHE A 8 3.87 -6.88 9.05
CA PHE A 8 4.55 -5.59 8.91
C PHE A 8 4.41 -4.70 10.14
N LYS A 9 3.73 -5.14 11.20
CA LYS A 9 3.40 -4.32 12.38
C LYS A 9 4.59 -3.55 13.00
N ASP A 10 5.78 -4.14 12.96
CA ASP A 10 7.01 -3.58 13.54
C ASP A 10 7.77 -2.65 12.57
N ARG A 11 7.28 -2.53 11.33
CA ARG A 11 7.84 -1.72 10.23
C ARG A 11 6.90 -0.58 9.80
N ILE A 12 5.80 -0.39 10.53
CA ILE A 12 4.81 0.66 10.27
C ILE A 12 5.25 1.98 10.90
N LEU A 13 5.15 3.05 10.13
CA LEU A 13 5.12 4.41 10.66
C LEU A 13 3.67 4.83 10.96
N LYS A 14 3.31 4.90 12.24
CA LYS A 14 1.97 5.35 12.66
C LYS A 14 1.89 6.86 12.76
N ARG A 15 1.05 7.50 11.95
CA ARG A 15 0.81 8.96 11.97
C ARG A 15 -0.66 9.26 11.72
N GLY A 16 -1.33 9.96 12.64
CA GLY A 16 -2.70 10.42 12.44
C GLY A 16 -3.74 9.31 12.19
N GLY A 17 -3.50 8.11 12.72
CA GLY A 17 -4.35 6.93 12.49
C GLY A 17 -3.99 6.11 11.25
N LEU A 18 -3.05 6.58 10.42
CA LEU A 18 -2.57 5.89 9.23
C LEU A 18 -1.46 4.90 9.56
N ASN A 19 -1.47 3.76 8.86
CA ASN A 19 -0.36 2.82 8.85
C ASN A 19 0.45 3.04 7.57
N LEU A 20 1.59 3.72 7.70
CA LEU A 20 2.40 4.11 6.57
C LEU A 20 3.62 3.21 6.43
N TYR A 21 3.84 2.71 5.22
CA TYR A 21 4.94 1.81 4.88
C TYR A 21 5.97 2.54 4.02
N SER A 22 7.24 2.16 4.18
CA SER A 22 8.27 2.56 3.24
C SER A 22 7.95 2.00 1.84
N LYS A 23 8.55 2.56 0.79
CA LYS A 23 8.46 2.00 -0.56
C LYS A 23 8.81 0.50 -0.59
N GLU A 24 9.89 0.10 0.08
CA GLU A 24 10.35 -1.28 0.10
C GLU A 24 9.35 -2.20 0.82
N ASP A 25 8.84 -1.77 1.97
CA ASP A 25 7.85 -2.56 2.71
C ASP A 25 6.51 -2.62 1.97
N THR A 26 6.14 -1.57 1.25
CA THR A 26 4.94 -1.54 0.40
C THR A 26 5.01 -2.61 -0.69
N LEU A 27 6.15 -2.71 -1.39
CA LEU A 27 6.37 -3.75 -2.40
C LEU A 27 6.25 -5.16 -1.81
N LYS A 28 6.89 -5.39 -0.65
CA LYS A 28 6.78 -6.67 0.08
C LYS A 28 5.35 -6.96 0.53
N PHE A 29 4.59 -5.93 0.93
CA PHE A 29 3.20 -6.08 1.33
C PHE A 29 2.35 -6.52 0.14
N ILE A 30 2.55 -5.90 -1.04
CA ILE A 30 1.86 -6.29 -2.28
C ILE A 30 2.18 -7.75 -2.65
N ASP A 31 3.43 -8.20 -2.48
CA ASP A 31 3.80 -9.61 -2.70
C ASP A 31 3.03 -10.57 -1.77
N GLU A 32 2.81 -10.19 -0.50
CA GLU A 32 2.02 -11.00 0.43
C GLU A 32 0.53 -10.99 0.07
N CYS A 33 0.01 -9.87 -0.42
CA CYS A 33 -1.36 -9.82 -0.95
C CYS A 33 -1.53 -10.75 -2.15
N GLU A 34 -0.58 -10.77 -3.07
CA GLU A 34 -0.60 -11.64 -4.25
C GLU A 34 -0.60 -13.13 -3.85
N LYS A 35 0.28 -13.53 -2.93
CA LYS A 35 0.36 -14.92 -2.45
C LYS A 35 -0.96 -15.42 -1.86
N ASP A 36 -1.67 -14.54 -1.18
CA ASP A 36 -2.92 -14.85 -0.50
C ASP A 36 -4.17 -14.49 -1.31
N THR A 37 -4.00 -14.00 -2.53
CA THR A 37 -5.13 -13.56 -3.37
C THR A 37 -6.01 -12.52 -2.66
N VAL A 38 -5.37 -11.57 -1.97
CA VAL A 38 -6.02 -10.46 -1.25
C VAL A 38 -6.18 -9.25 -2.15
N SER A 39 -7.41 -8.73 -2.22
CA SER A 39 -7.74 -7.60 -3.09
C SER A 39 -7.08 -6.31 -2.62
N ILE A 40 -6.31 -5.68 -3.48
CA ILE A 40 -5.82 -4.30 -3.27
C ILE A 40 -6.83 -3.34 -3.91
N LEU A 41 -7.43 -2.51 -3.08
CA LEU A 41 -8.45 -1.53 -3.46
C LEU A 41 -7.84 -0.16 -3.76
N GLY A 42 -6.63 0.12 -3.28
CA GLY A 42 -5.94 1.36 -3.57
C GLY A 42 -4.63 1.50 -2.82
N ILE A 43 -3.83 2.48 -3.26
CA ILE A 43 -2.63 2.90 -2.57
C ILE A 43 -2.62 4.42 -2.52
N ASP A 44 -2.44 4.98 -1.32
CA ASP A 44 -2.30 6.42 -1.11
C ASP A 44 -0.86 6.76 -0.75
N GLY A 45 -0.28 7.74 -1.45
CA GLY A 45 1.09 8.19 -1.24
C GLY A 45 1.18 9.44 -0.37
N PHE A 46 2.16 9.48 0.52
CA PHE A 46 2.36 10.56 1.49
C PHE A 46 3.81 11.02 1.57
N TYR A 47 3.99 12.34 1.65
CA TYR A 47 5.26 12.94 2.07
C TYR A 47 5.24 13.15 3.59
N ILE A 48 6.28 12.65 4.25
CA ILE A 48 6.41 12.74 5.71
C ILE A 48 7.56 13.65 6.06
N THR A 49 7.28 14.62 6.93
CA THR A 49 8.28 15.43 7.63
C THR A 49 8.18 15.16 9.12
N GLU A 50 9.07 15.76 9.92
CA GLU A 50 9.02 15.64 11.38
C GLU A 50 7.63 16.01 11.94
N ASN A 51 7.02 17.05 11.36
CA ASN A 51 5.83 17.72 11.89
C ASN A 51 4.57 17.55 11.05
N SER A 52 4.66 16.96 9.84
CA SER A 52 3.51 16.84 8.95
C SER A 52 3.46 15.53 8.18
N THR A 53 2.23 15.06 7.95
CA THR A 53 1.90 14.04 6.96
C THR A 53 1.10 14.73 5.85
N GLN A 54 1.62 14.71 4.62
CA GLN A 54 0.99 15.38 3.49
C GLN A 54 0.54 14.35 2.44
N PRO A 55 -0.77 14.20 2.19
CA PRO A 55 -1.25 13.31 1.13
C PRO A 55 -0.86 13.85 -0.24
N SER A 56 -0.56 12.95 -1.17
CA SER A 56 -0.17 13.28 -2.53
C SER A 56 -1.11 12.58 -3.52
N LEU A 57 -2.11 13.33 -4.03
CA LEU A 57 -3.06 12.81 -5.01
C LEU A 57 -2.36 12.24 -6.27
N ALA A 58 -1.27 12.87 -6.71
CA ALA A 58 -0.48 12.38 -7.87
C ALA A 58 0.27 11.06 -7.60
N ASN A 59 0.42 10.68 -6.33
CA ASN A 59 1.06 9.43 -5.90
C ASN A 59 0.04 8.51 -5.23
N SER A 60 -1.24 8.66 -5.58
CA SER A 60 -2.34 7.83 -5.10
C SER A 60 -3.07 7.20 -6.28
N VAL A 61 -3.58 5.99 -6.10
CA VAL A 61 -4.34 5.25 -7.12
C VAL A 61 -5.51 4.54 -6.47
N ASP A 62 -6.70 4.76 -7.03
CA ASP A 62 -7.93 4.07 -6.64
C ASP A 62 -8.17 2.88 -7.59
N LEU A 63 -8.35 1.71 -6.99
CA LEU A 63 -8.56 0.45 -7.67
C LEU A 63 -9.85 -0.23 -7.23
N SER A 64 -10.71 0.45 -6.46
CA SER A 64 -11.91 -0.15 -5.88
C SER A 64 -12.92 -0.64 -6.93
N GLY A 65 -12.82 -0.10 -8.16
CA GLY A 65 -13.65 -0.51 -9.31
C GLY A 65 -13.11 -1.70 -10.11
N PHE A 66 -11.91 -2.20 -9.80
CA PHE A 66 -11.29 -3.30 -10.54
C PHE A 66 -11.65 -4.65 -9.92
N SER A 67 -11.98 -5.62 -10.78
CA SER A 67 -12.16 -7.00 -10.34
C SER A 67 -10.82 -7.71 -10.18
N MET A 68 -10.71 -8.46 -9.08
CA MET A 68 -9.60 -9.35 -8.73
C MET A 68 -9.24 -10.41 -9.78
N GLU A 69 -10.11 -10.66 -10.76
CA GLU A 69 -9.85 -11.61 -11.85
C GLU A 69 -8.77 -11.12 -12.81
N ASN A 70 -8.31 -9.87 -12.68
CA ASN A 70 -7.16 -9.37 -13.41
C ASN A 70 -5.86 -9.69 -12.67
N GLU A 71 -5.15 -10.73 -13.14
CA GLU A 71 -3.78 -11.07 -12.71
C GLU A 71 -2.81 -9.87 -12.80
N ASN A 72 -3.13 -8.88 -13.63
CA ASN A 72 -2.30 -7.70 -13.88
C ASN A 72 -2.37 -6.62 -12.77
N ILE A 73 -3.29 -6.71 -11.79
CA ILE A 73 -3.42 -5.65 -10.77
C ILE A 73 -2.17 -5.59 -9.89
N TYR A 74 -1.65 -6.73 -9.43
CA TYR A 74 -0.47 -6.75 -8.57
C TYR A 74 0.75 -6.14 -9.29
N ASP A 75 0.98 -6.52 -10.54
CA ASP A 75 2.09 -5.98 -11.35
C ASP A 75 1.94 -4.48 -11.61
N LEU A 76 0.72 -4.02 -11.92
CA LEU A 76 0.40 -2.61 -12.09
C LEU A 76 0.71 -1.81 -10.82
N VAL A 77 0.29 -2.31 -9.66
CA VAL A 77 0.49 -1.65 -8.36
C VAL A 77 1.96 -1.68 -7.94
N LYS A 78 2.67 -2.79 -8.14
CA LYS A 78 4.11 -2.87 -7.89
C LYS A 78 4.86 -1.88 -8.77
N SER A 79 4.53 -1.81 -10.05
CA SER A 79 5.15 -0.85 -10.99
C SER A 79 4.86 0.59 -10.58
N PHE A 80 3.61 0.89 -10.21
CA PHE A 80 3.23 2.21 -9.70
C PHE A 80 4.11 2.63 -8.53
N VAL A 81 4.27 1.79 -7.50
CA VAL A 81 5.10 2.07 -6.32
C VAL A 81 6.59 2.11 -6.66
N ALA A 82 7.07 1.18 -7.49
CA ALA A 82 8.47 1.03 -7.88
C ALA A 82 9.02 2.26 -8.63
N GLU A 83 8.19 2.97 -9.38
CA GLU A 83 8.57 4.18 -10.10
C GLU A 83 8.58 5.44 -9.22
N ARG A 84 8.03 5.39 -7.99
CA ARG A 84 7.93 6.58 -7.15
C ARG A 84 9.21 6.87 -6.35
N PRO A 85 9.45 8.15 -5.98
CA PRO A 85 10.55 8.54 -5.10
C PRO A 85 10.63 7.71 -3.82
N GLY A 86 11.85 7.39 -3.37
CA GLY A 86 12.07 6.59 -2.16
C GLY A 86 11.71 7.28 -0.84
N ASN A 87 11.45 8.59 -0.85
CA ASN A 87 11.04 9.37 0.32
C ASN A 87 9.51 9.43 0.50
N LEU A 88 8.74 8.79 -0.36
CA LEU A 88 7.31 8.59 -0.16
C LEU A 88 7.06 7.41 0.77
N PHE A 89 6.02 7.56 1.58
CA PHE A 89 5.41 6.50 2.34
C PHE A 89 4.03 6.22 1.80
N PHE A 90 3.54 4.99 1.99
CA PHE A 90 2.29 4.56 1.39
C PHE A 90 1.36 3.95 2.43
N GLU A 91 0.08 4.23 2.29
CA GLU A 91 -1.00 3.43 2.88
C GLU A 91 -1.53 2.49 1.80
N ILE A 92 -1.82 1.25 2.19
CA ILE A 92 -2.39 0.24 1.30
C ILE A 92 -3.81 -0.03 1.79
N ILE A 93 -4.77 0.12 0.89
CA ILE A 93 -6.18 -0.18 1.13
C ILE A 93 -6.43 -1.55 0.50
N TYR A 94 -6.85 -2.51 1.31
CA TYR A 94 -7.04 -3.90 0.85
C TYR A 94 -8.20 -4.57 1.60
N GLU A 95 -8.71 -5.66 1.01
CA GLU A 95 -9.79 -6.46 1.57
C GLU A 95 -9.38 -7.94 1.67
N GLU A 96 -9.18 -8.41 2.89
CA GLU A 96 -9.06 -9.86 3.18
C GLU A 96 -10.48 -10.47 3.19
N ARG A 97 -10.76 -11.44 2.32
CA ARG A 97 -12.01 -12.20 2.37
C ARG A 97 -12.04 -13.01 3.68
N GLN A 98 -13.07 -12.80 4.50
CA GLN A 98 -13.32 -13.55 5.73
C GLN A 98 -13.92 -14.93 5.47
#